data_AF-A0AA39KYB8-F1
#
_entry.id   AF-A0AA39KYB8-F1
#
_cell.length_a   1.000
_cell.length_b   1.000
_cell.length_c   1.000
_cell.angle_alpha   90.00
_cell.angle_beta   90.00
_cell.angle_gamma   90.00
#
_symmetry.space_group_name_H-M   'P 1'
#
loop_
_entity.id
_entity.type
_entity.pdbx_description
1 polymer ?
#
loop_
_entity_poly.entity_id
_entity_poly.type
_entity_poly.pdbx_seq_one_letter_code
_entity_poly.pdbx_strand_id
1 'polypeptide(L)'
;MTEELSGVTIVIFIAAGVLTIVLLFIFAKRQIMRFALRSRRGPHIPIGHDAKKSLKKEIDRRIEVIPRIQYEPQLISDPRYIMEPGNQVPPHYYRLKAVDDVKTLEIEITKYDNCLKRHPTENLRAYLLTTLAASLNGSGQRMIHQFCDYYEHARHDPTEFSDEEYQEYSRLHLKLIDAARMLKSYPSSRKSSPSRTPIKKNLDTKRNILEPRMRPSEEQILSGSRPNTLTVMALDNTETSV
;
A
#
# COMPACT_ATOMS: atom_id res chain seq x y z
N MET A 1 -37.96 71.21 25.23
CA MET A 1 -37.46 70.48 26.42
C MET A 1 -36.07 69.98 26.08
N THR A 2 -35.05 70.79 26.39
CA THR A 2 -33.64 70.47 26.16
C THR A 2 -33.04 70.15 27.52
N GLU A 3 -33.00 68.87 27.88
CA GLU A 3 -32.33 68.43 29.11
C GLU A 3 -30.84 68.72 28.97
N GLU A 4 -30.28 69.50 29.91
CA GLU A 4 -28.85 69.69 30.05
C GLU A 4 -28.24 68.33 30.43
N LEU A 5 -27.59 67.68 29.46
CA LEU A 5 -26.92 66.41 29.70
C LEU A 5 -25.80 66.62 30.73
N SER A 6 -26.04 66.13 31.96
CA SER A 6 -25.04 66.11 33.03
C SER A 6 -23.72 65.51 32.52
N GLY A 7 -22.58 66.10 32.93
CA GLY A 7 -21.25 65.66 32.49
C GLY A 7 -20.99 64.17 32.74
N VAL A 8 -21.64 63.58 33.75
CA VAL A 8 -21.60 62.14 34.03
C VAL A 8 -22.20 61.32 32.88
N THR A 9 -23.34 61.77 32.35
CA THR A 9 -24.02 61.12 31.22
C THR A 9 -23.13 61.14 29.97
N ILE A 10 -22.41 62.24 29.74
CA ILE A 10 -21.45 62.37 28.63
C ILE A 10 -20.30 61.36 28.78
N VAL A 11 -19.73 61.20 29.98
CA VAL A 11 -18.65 60.25 30.25
C VAL A 11 -19.12 58.80 30.04
N ILE A 12 -20.34 58.46 30.45
CA ILE A 12 -20.92 57.11 30.23
C ILE A 12 -21.09 56.83 28.73
N PHE A 13 -21.55 57.80 27.94
CA PHE A 13 -21.65 57.64 26.48
C PHE A 13 -20.29 57.44 25.80
N ILE A 14 -19.26 58.16 26.23
CA ILE A 14 -17.90 58.00 25.70
C ILE A 14 -17.36 56.61 26.06
N ALA A 15 -17.52 56.18 27.32
CA ALA A 15 -17.05 54.86 27.76
C ALA A 15 -17.78 53.72 27.02
N ALA A 16 -19.10 53.81 26.87
CA ALA A 16 -19.89 52.84 26.09
C ALA A 16 -19.52 52.86 24.59
N GLY A 17 -19.26 54.04 24.02
CA GLY A 17 -18.80 54.19 22.63
C GLY A 17 -17.45 53.53 22.40
N VAL A 18 -16.47 53.78 23.27
CA VAL A 18 -15.15 53.14 23.17
C VAL A 18 -15.26 51.62 23.38
N LEU A 19 -16.06 51.17 24.35
CA LEU A 19 -16.27 49.74 24.61
C LEU A 19 -16.91 49.03 23.40
N THR A 20 -17.94 49.63 22.79
CA THR A 20 -18.62 49.04 21.62
C THR A 20 -17.69 48.98 20.41
N ILE A 21 -16.89 50.02 20.17
CA ILE A 21 -15.88 50.04 19.10
C ILE A 21 -14.84 48.93 19.34
N VAL A 22 -14.30 48.81 20.56
CA VAL A 22 -13.31 47.77 20.90
C VAL A 22 -13.88 46.36 20.72
N LEU A 23 -15.12 46.12 21.16
CA LEU A 23 -15.80 44.84 20.96
C LEU A 23 -15.98 44.52 19.48
N LEU A 24 -16.41 45.49 18.66
CA LEU A 24 -16.58 45.33 17.22
C LEU A 24 -15.24 44.94 16.57
N PHE A 25 -14.13 45.59 16.93
CA PHE A 25 -12.79 45.24 16.43
C PHE A 25 -12.38 43.81 16.79
N ILE A 26 -12.63 43.37 18.03
CA ILE A 26 -12.31 42.00 18.46
C ILE A 26 -13.16 40.99 17.69
N PHE A 27 -14.46 41.24 17.53
CA PHE A 27 -15.35 40.35 16.77
C PHE A 27 -14.97 40.29 15.29
N ALA A 28 -14.68 41.43 14.67
CA ALA A 28 -14.23 41.49 13.28
C ALA A 28 -12.92 40.71 13.08
N LYS A 29 -11.89 40.97 13.90
CA LYS A 29 -10.62 40.25 13.86
C LYS A 29 -10.82 38.74 14.04
N ARG A 30 -11.66 38.34 15.00
CA ARG A 30 -11.94 36.93 15.30
C ARG A 30 -12.72 36.25 14.16
N GLN A 31 -13.68 36.94 13.54
CA GLN A 31 -14.46 36.43 12.42
C GLN A 31 -13.61 36.28 11.16
N ILE A 32 -12.79 37.29 10.83
CA ILE A 32 -11.86 37.25 9.68
C ILE A 32 -10.83 36.12 9.87
N MET A 33 -10.28 35.96 11.08
CA MET A 33 -9.32 34.88 11.37
C MET A 33 -9.98 33.49 11.22
N ARG A 34 -11.21 33.32 11.71
CA ARG A 34 -11.95 32.06 11.59
C ARG A 34 -12.27 31.74 10.13
N PHE A 35 -12.64 32.75 9.34
CA PHE A 35 -12.92 32.60 7.92
C PHE A 35 -11.65 32.27 7.12
N ALA A 36 -10.54 32.94 7.42
CA ALA A 36 -9.23 32.69 6.79
C ALA A 36 -8.65 31.30 7.14
N LEU A 37 -8.87 30.81 8.36
CA LEU A 37 -8.43 29.47 8.78
C LEU A 37 -9.31 28.36 8.20
N ARG A 38 -10.58 28.63 7.91
CA ARG A 38 -11.51 27.65 7.31
C ARG A 38 -11.40 27.63 5.78
N SER A 39 -11.08 28.76 5.13
CA SER A 39 -10.91 28.84 3.68
C SER A 39 -9.61 28.18 3.17
N ARG A 40 -8.57 28.11 4.00
CA ARG A 40 -7.29 27.46 3.64
C ARG A 40 -7.36 25.94 3.58
N ARG A 41 -8.47 25.32 4.02
CA ARG A 41 -8.63 23.86 3.96
C ARG A 41 -9.19 23.40 2.61
N GLY A 42 -8.40 23.60 1.55
CA GLY A 42 -8.71 23.05 0.24
C GLY A 42 -8.50 21.53 0.17
N PRO A 43 -9.03 20.84 -0.85
CA PRO A 43 -8.88 19.38 -1.02
C PRO A 43 -7.43 18.90 -1.18
N HIS A 44 -6.50 19.83 -1.45
CA HIS A 44 -5.11 19.54 -1.80
C HIS A 44 -4.09 20.09 -0.79
N ILE A 45 -4.47 20.14 0.50
CA ILE A 45 -3.52 20.46 1.58
C ILE A 45 -2.48 19.34 1.64
N PRO A 46 -1.17 19.67 1.67
CA PRO A 46 -0.13 18.65 1.85
C PRO A 46 -0.34 17.93 3.19
N ILE A 47 -0.25 16.61 3.15
CA ILE A 47 -0.43 15.76 4.33
C ILE A 47 0.54 16.23 5.43
N GLY A 48 0.01 16.47 6.64
CA GLY A 48 0.80 16.97 7.77
C GLY A 48 1.15 18.47 7.74
N HIS A 49 0.39 19.32 7.04
CA HIS A 49 0.61 20.77 6.97
C HIS A 49 0.79 21.47 8.34
N ASP A 50 -0.01 21.11 9.34
CA ASP A 50 0.04 21.70 10.69
C ASP A 50 0.93 20.88 11.66
N ALA A 51 1.59 19.83 11.18
CA ALA A 51 2.44 18.97 12.00
C ALA A 51 3.86 19.54 12.17
N LYS A 52 4.53 19.18 13.28
CA LYS A 52 5.96 19.47 13.47
C LYS A 52 6.77 18.90 12.30
N LYS A 53 7.82 19.60 11.86
CA LYS A 53 8.64 19.20 10.70
C LYS A 53 9.15 17.75 10.76
N SER A 54 9.51 17.27 11.96
CA SER A 54 9.93 15.88 12.18
C SER A 54 8.80 14.87 11.93
N LEU A 55 7.59 15.17 12.41
CA LEU A 55 6.41 14.33 12.21
C LEU A 55 5.96 14.33 10.74
N LYS A 56 5.98 15.49 10.07
CA LYS A 56 5.71 15.58 8.64
C LYS A 56 6.66 14.70 7.82
N LYS A 57 7.98 14.78 8.10
CA LYS A 57 8.98 13.91 7.44
C LYS A 57 8.73 12.42 7.68
N GLU A 58 8.32 12.03 8.88
CA GLU A 58 8.02 10.63 9.18
C GLU A 58 6.74 10.16 8.46
N ILE A 59 5.72 11.01 8.37
CA ILE A 59 4.50 10.73 7.60
C ILE A 59 4.85 10.54 6.12
N ASP A 60 5.58 11.49 5.52
CA ASP A 60 6.02 11.41 4.13
C ASP A 60 6.84 10.15 3.89
N ARG A 61 7.80 9.82 4.78
CA ARG A 61 8.61 8.59 4.71
C ARG A 61 7.74 7.33 4.71
N ARG A 62 6.72 7.24 5.56
CA ARG A 62 5.83 6.07 5.62
C ARG A 62 4.93 5.98 4.40
N ILE A 63 4.44 7.11 3.90
CA ILE A 63 3.63 7.17 2.67
C ILE A 63 4.48 6.74 1.46
N GLU A 64 5.74 7.14 1.38
CA GLU A 64 6.66 6.74 0.32
C GLU A 64 6.92 5.23 0.28
N VAL A 65 6.75 4.54 1.41
CA VAL A 65 6.85 3.07 1.47
C VAL A 65 5.58 2.39 0.94
N ILE A 66 4.41 3.04 0.96
CA ILE A 66 3.13 2.43 0.55
C ILE A 66 3.19 1.87 -0.88
N PRO A 67 3.69 2.59 -1.91
CA PRO A 67 3.84 2.04 -3.26
C PRO A 67 4.77 0.81 -3.35
N ARG A 68 5.65 0.63 -2.36
CA ARG A 68 6.57 -0.52 -2.27
C ARG A 68 5.92 -1.72 -1.58
N ILE A 69 4.83 -1.52 -0.85
CA ILE A 69 4.06 -2.61 -0.25
C ILE A 69 3.26 -3.26 -1.38
N GLN A 70 3.80 -4.33 -1.94
CA GLN A 70 3.15 -5.11 -2.96
C GLN A 70 2.86 -6.50 -2.41
N TYR A 71 1.62 -6.67 -1.94
CA TYR A 71 1.14 -7.93 -1.40
C TYR A 71 -0.22 -8.23 -2.02
N GLU A 72 -0.34 -9.40 -2.66
CA GLU A 72 -1.61 -9.88 -3.16
C GLU A 72 -2.27 -10.72 -2.04
N PRO A 73 -3.37 -10.28 -1.42
CA PRO A 73 -4.03 -11.02 -0.33
C PRO A 73 -4.78 -12.23 -0.84
N GLN A 74 -4.69 -13.37 -0.15
CA GLN A 74 -5.51 -14.55 -0.44
C GLN A 74 -6.98 -14.23 -0.13
N LEU A 75 -7.88 -14.51 -1.07
CA LEU A 75 -9.28 -14.08 -0.99
C LEU A 75 -10.14 -15.07 -0.21
N ILE A 76 -9.89 -16.37 -0.38
CA ILE A 76 -10.58 -17.46 0.31
C ILE A 76 -9.67 -17.95 1.43
N SER A 77 -9.87 -17.43 2.64
CA SER A 77 -9.09 -17.85 3.82
C SER A 77 -9.71 -19.07 4.52
N ASP A 78 -11.04 -19.15 4.61
CA ASP A 78 -11.77 -20.33 5.09
C ASP A 78 -13.08 -20.46 4.30
N PRO A 79 -13.29 -21.56 3.54
CA PRO A 79 -14.48 -21.80 2.74
C PRO A 79 -15.79 -21.74 3.55
N ARG A 80 -15.72 -22.01 4.87
CA ARG A 80 -16.88 -22.02 5.76
C ARG A 80 -17.48 -20.64 6.03
N TYR A 81 -16.70 -19.55 5.87
CA TYR A 81 -17.24 -18.19 6.02
C TYR A 81 -17.89 -17.67 4.74
N ILE A 82 -17.65 -18.31 3.59
CA ILE A 82 -18.22 -17.91 2.31
C ILE A 82 -19.43 -18.78 1.96
N MET A 83 -19.44 -20.05 2.39
CA MET A 83 -20.54 -20.98 2.16
C MET A 83 -21.41 -21.10 3.41
N GLU A 84 -22.63 -20.55 3.37
CA GLU A 84 -23.65 -20.87 4.37
C GLU A 84 -24.05 -22.36 4.26
N PRO A 85 -24.18 -23.10 5.37
CA PRO A 85 -24.56 -24.51 5.32
C PRO A 85 -25.96 -24.66 4.69
N GLY A 86 -26.01 -25.21 3.47
CA GLY A 86 -27.25 -25.50 2.74
C GLY A 86 -27.65 -24.49 1.67
N ASN A 87 -26.88 -23.42 1.46
CA ASN A 87 -27.19 -22.39 0.45
C ASN A 87 -26.31 -22.50 -0.81
N GLN A 88 -26.85 -21.97 -1.91
CA GLN A 88 -26.20 -21.94 -3.22
C GLN A 88 -24.88 -21.16 -3.18
N VAL A 89 -23.92 -21.59 -3.99
CA VAL A 89 -22.59 -20.97 -4.08
C VAL A 89 -22.75 -19.47 -4.42
N PRO A 90 -22.16 -18.54 -3.66
CA PRO A 90 -22.26 -17.12 -3.96
C PRO A 90 -21.74 -16.79 -5.37
N PRO A 91 -22.35 -15.83 -6.10
CA PRO A 91 -21.99 -15.54 -7.49
C PRO A 91 -20.51 -15.20 -7.73
N HIS A 92 -19.82 -14.68 -6.71
CA HIS A 92 -18.41 -14.29 -6.78
C HIS A 92 -17.45 -15.44 -6.44
N TYR A 93 -17.92 -16.54 -5.86
CA TYR A 93 -17.07 -17.61 -5.32
C TYR A 93 -16.05 -18.14 -6.33
N TYR A 94 -16.48 -18.44 -7.56
CA TYR A 94 -15.61 -18.95 -8.61
C TYR A 94 -14.56 -17.93 -9.06
N ARG A 95 -14.89 -16.63 -9.01
CA ARG A 95 -13.93 -15.55 -9.28
C ARG A 95 -12.84 -15.52 -8.22
N LEU A 96 -13.22 -15.56 -6.95
CA LEU A 96 -12.26 -15.57 -5.84
C LEU A 96 -11.34 -16.80 -5.94
N LYS A 97 -11.92 -17.96 -6.27
CA LYS A 97 -11.19 -19.21 -6.42
C LYS A 97 -10.18 -19.15 -7.57
N ALA A 98 -10.58 -18.66 -8.74
CA ALA A 98 -9.68 -18.50 -9.88
C ALA A 98 -8.51 -17.53 -9.58
N VAL A 99 -8.75 -16.50 -8.76
CA VAL A 99 -7.68 -15.57 -8.35
C VAL A 99 -6.70 -16.21 -7.38
N ASP A 100 -7.18 -17.01 -6.44
CA ASP A 100 -6.31 -17.72 -5.50
C ASP A 100 -5.54 -18.87 -6.18
N ASP A 101 -6.14 -19.57 -7.14
CA ASP A 101 -5.50 -20.65 -7.91
C ASP A 101 -4.22 -20.15 -8.61
N VAL A 102 -4.19 -18.92 -9.14
CA VAL A 102 -2.96 -18.34 -9.73
C VAL A 102 -1.82 -18.25 -8.70
N LYS A 103 -2.12 -17.92 -7.45
CA LYS A 103 -1.09 -17.87 -6.40
C LYS A 103 -0.58 -19.25 -6.06
N THR A 104 -1.46 -20.25 -6.04
CA THR A 104 -1.05 -21.64 -5.88
C THR A 104 -0.09 -22.06 -7.00
N LEU A 105 -0.35 -21.65 -8.24
CA LEU A 105 0.55 -21.88 -9.37
C LEU A 105 1.91 -21.18 -9.20
N GLU A 106 1.92 -19.91 -8.81
CA GLU A 106 3.16 -19.15 -8.57
C GLU A 106 4.01 -19.74 -7.44
N ILE A 107 3.36 -20.19 -6.36
CA ILE A 107 4.02 -20.87 -5.25
C ILE A 107 4.65 -22.18 -5.75
N GLU A 108 3.92 -22.96 -6.55
CA GLU A 108 4.46 -24.21 -7.09
C GLU A 108 5.64 -23.96 -8.04
N ILE A 109 5.58 -22.94 -8.91
CA ILE A 109 6.73 -22.57 -9.77
C ILE A 109 7.94 -22.14 -8.93
N THR A 110 7.72 -21.27 -7.94
CA THR A 110 8.79 -20.72 -7.09
C THR A 110 9.46 -21.80 -6.24
N LYS A 111 8.72 -22.85 -5.85
CA LYS A 111 9.24 -24.00 -5.11
C LYS A 111 10.35 -24.74 -5.85
N TYR A 112 10.33 -24.77 -7.18
CA TYR A 112 11.37 -25.39 -8.00
C TYR A 112 12.53 -24.46 -8.31
N ASP A 113 12.26 -23.17 -8.55
CA ASP A 113 13.28 -22.16 -8.77
C ASP A 113 12.84 -20.81 -8.17
N ASN A 114 13.50 -20.41 -7.08
CA ASN A 114 13.24 -19.14 -6.40
C ASN A 114 13.51 -17.91 -7.29
N CYS A 115 14.31 -18.04 -8.36
CA CYS A 115 14.53 -16.96 -9.32
C CYS A 115 13.33 -16.72 -10.24
N LEU A 116 12.36 -17.64 -10.28
CA LEU A 116 11.13 -17.51 -11.06
C LEU A 116 9.98 -16.93 -10.24
N LYS A 117 10.25 -16.22 -9.15
CA LYS A 117 9.21 -15.50 -8.42
C LYS A 117 8.75 -14.29 -9.24
N ARG A 118 7.45 -14.22 -9.55
CA ARG A 118 6.83 -13.07 -10.22
C ARG A 118 6.83 -11.85 -9.30
N HIS A 119 7.14 -10.67 -9.84
CA HIS A 119 6.93 -9.41 -9.14
C HIS A 119 5.45 -8.98 -9.25
N PRO A 120 4.79 -8.43 -8.21
CA PRO A 120 3.35 -8.16 -8.27
C PRO A 120 2.90 -7.20 -9.39
N THR A 121 3.78 -6.31 -9.88
CA THR A 121 3.51 -5.45 -11.04
C THR A 121 3.75 -6.11 -12.40
N GLU A 122 4.29 -7.32 -12.43
CA GLU A 122 4.54 -8.03 -13.68
C GLU A 122 3.27 -8.66 -14.22
N ASN A 123 3.16 -8.65 -15.55
CA ASN A 123 2.05 -9.26 -16.26
C ASN A 123 2.11 -10.79 -16.15
N LEU A 124 1.04 -11.41 -15.62
CA LEU A 124 0.92 -12.85 -15.45
C LEU A 124 1.19 -13.62 -16.75
N ARG A 125 0.70 -13.13 -17.89
CA ARG A 125 0.85 -13.78 -19.18
C ARG A 125 2.30 -13.86 -19.63
N ALA A 126 3.02 -12.73 -19.53
CA ALA A 126 4.44 -12.68 -19.86
C ALA A 126 5.25 -13.58 -18.92
N TYR A 127 4.91 -13.57 -17.63
CA TYR A 127 5.52 -14.44 -16.63
C TYR A 127 5.33 -15.93 -16.96
N LEU A 128 4.11 -16.39 -17.24
CA LEU A 128 3.85 -17.80 -17.55
C LEU A 128 4.48 -18.24 -18.87
N LEU A 129 4.50 -17.36 -19.89
CA LEU A 129 5.16 -17.66 -21.16
C LEU A 129 6.68 -17.83 -21.00
N THR A 130 7.32 -17.03 -20.14
CA THR A 130 8.78 -17.10 -19.93
C THR A 130 9.21 -18.25 -19.00
N THR A 131 8.29 -18.75 -18.17
CA THR A 131 8.56 -19.81 -17.19
C THR A 131 8.13 -21.19 -17.69
N LEU A 132 6.91 -21.33 -18.23
CA LEU A 132 6.27 -22.62 -18.52
C LEU A 132 6.15 -22.94 -20.01
N ALA A 133 6.26 -21.98 -20.94
CA ALA A 133 6.03 -22.28 -22.36
C ALA A 133 6.98 -23.36 -22.91
N ALA A 134 8.21 -23.44 -22.38
CA ALA A 134 9.19 -24.44 -22.79
C ALA A 134 8.89 -25.85 -22.24
N SER A 135 8.22 -25.97 -21.08
CA SER A 135 7.84 -27.27 -20.52
C SER A 135 6.55 -27.84 -21.13
N LEU A 136 5.80 -27.03 -21.88
CA LEU A 136 4.52 -27.40 -22.49
C LEU A 136 4.70 -27.66 -24.01
N ASN A 137 4.98 -28.92 -24.36
CA ASN A 137 5.21 -29.50 -25.70
C ASN A 137 4.48 -28.82 -26.89
N GLY A 138 5.01 -27.70 -27.41
CA GLY A 138 4.56 -26.99 -28.63
C GLY A 138 3.20 -26.28 -28.56
N SER A 139 2.25 -26.80 -27.77
CA SER A 139 0.91 -26.21 -27.56
C SER A 139 0.83 -25.32 -26.31
N GLY A 140 1.94 -25.15 -25.58
CA GLY A 140 2.01 -24.41 -24.33
C GLY A 140 1.57 -22.96 -24.40
N GLN A 141 1.97 -22.26 -25.46
CA GLN A 141 1.62 -20.85 -25.62
C GLN A 141 0.10 -20.67 -25.68
N ARG A 142 -0.59 -21.43 -26.55
CA ARG A 142 -2.05 -21.36 -26.68
C ARG A 142 -2.76 -21.64 -25.35
N MET A 143 -2.31 -22.65 -24.62
CA MET A 143 -2.89 -22.97 -23.29
C MET A 143 -2.68 -21.84 -22.28
N ILE A 144 -1.47 -21.25 -22.23
CA ILE A 144 -1.18 -20.12 -21.34
C ILE A 144 -2.03 -18.91 -21.72
N HIS A 145 -2.17 -18.62 -23.02
CA HIS A 145 -3.02 -17.55 -23.50
C HIS A 145 -4.46 -17.75 -23.04
N GLN A 146 -5.05 -18.93 -23.29
CA GLN A 146 -6.42 -19.25 -22.90
C GLN A 146 -6.62 -19.18 -21.39
N PHE A 147 -5.68 -19.71 -20.60
CA PHE A 147 -5.71 -19.63 -19.14
C PHE A 147 -5.72 -18.19 -18.65
N CYS A 148 -4.87 -17.32 -19.23
CA CYS A 148 -4.83 -15.92 -18.86
C CYS A 148 -6.12 -15.18 -19.24
N ASP A 149 -6.78 -15.56 -20.35
CA ASP A 149 -8.03 -14.91 -20.76
C ASP A 149 -9.17 -15.20 -19.77
N TYR A 150 -9.29 -16.45 -19.30
CA TYR A 150 -10.25 -16.79 -18.22
C TYR A 150 -9.91 -16.07 -16.91
N TYR A 151 -8.63 -15.92 -16.57
CA TYR A 151 -8.21 -15.20 -15.37
C TYR A 151 -8.54 -13.70 -15.43
N GLU A 152 -8.26 -13.05 -16.57
CA GLU A 152 -8.63 -11.65 -16.79
C GLU A 152 -10.16 -11.46 -16.73
N HIS A 153 -10.91 -12.41 -17.29
CA HIS A 153 -12.36 -12.43 -17.20
C HIS A 153 -12.84 -12.53 -15.75
N ALA A 154 -12.30 -13.46 -14.96
CA ALA A 154 -12.64 -13.60 -13.54
C ALA A 154 -12.34 -12.32 -12.71
N ARG A 155 -11.29 -11.57 -13.05
CA ARG A 155 -10.86 -10.36 -12.30
C ARG A 155 -11.52 -9.07 -12.70
N HIS A 156 -11.70 -8.86 -14.00
CA HIS A 156 -11.97 -7.53 -14.55
C HIS A 156 -13.23 -7.46 -15.38
N ASP A 157 -13.73 -8.59 -15.88
CA ASP A 157 -14.94 -8.59 -16.69
C ASP A 157 -16.18 -8.40 -15.80
N PRO A 158 -17.14 -7.56 -16.21
CA PRO A 158 -18.41 -7.39 -15.49
C PRO A 158 -19.39 -8.55 -15.63
N THR A 159 -19.23 -9.45 -16.62
CA THR A 159 -20.14 -10.58 -16.88
C THR A 159 -19.98 -11.70 -15.85
N GLU A 160 -21.02 -12.48 -15.58
CA GLU A 160 -20.95 -13.54 -14.56
C GLU A 160 -19.93 -14.62 -14.94
N PHE A 161 -19.10 -15.03 -13.97
CA PHE A 161 -18.13 -16.12 -14.14
C PHE A 161 -18.67 -17.36 -13.42
N SER A 162 -19.22 -18.27 -14.21
CA SER A 162 -19.99 -19.42 -13.77
C SER A 162 -19.12 -20.63 -13.37
N ASP A 163 -19.74 -21.67 -12.83
CA ASP A 163 -19.06 -22.93 -12.55
C ASP A 163 -18.49 -23.56 -13.84
N GLU A 164 -19.22 -23.50 -14.95
CA GLU A 164 -18.80 -24.09 -16.23
C GLU A 164 -17.46 -23.52 -16.71
N GLU A 165 -17.35 -22.19 -16.72
CA GLU A 165 -16.12 -21.49 -17.09
C GLU A 165 -14.99 -21.75 -16.08
N TYR A 166 -15.35 -21.85 -14.79
CA TYR A 166 -14.39 -22.24 -13.76
C TYR A 166 -13.86 -23.67 -13.95
N GLN A 167 -14.68 -24.63 -14.37
CA GLN A 167 -14.22 -25.99 -14.65
C GLN A 167 -13.23 -26.01 -15.83
N GLU A 168 -13.51 -25.24 -16.89
CA GLU A 168 -12.59 -25.10 -18.02
C GLU A 168 -11.25 -24.47 -17.60
N TYR A 169 -11.34 -23.39 -16.81
CA TYR A 169 -10.20 -22.73 -16.19
C TYR A 169 -9.40 -23.70 -15.30
N SER A 170 -10.06 -24.44 -14.42
CA SER A 170 -9.43 -25.35 -13.46
C SER A 170 -8.69 -26.49 -14.17
N ARG A 171 -9.24 -26.99 -15.28
CA ARG A 171 -8.56 -28.00 -16.12
C ARG A 171 -7.28 -27.44 -16.75
N LEU A 172 -7.28 -26.18 -17.19
CA LEU A 172 -6.07 -25.52 -17.69
C LEU A 172 -5.07 -25.27 -16.56
N HIS A 173 -5.55 -24.80 -15.41
CA HIS A 173 -4.77 -24.58 -14.20
C HIS A 173 -4.00 -25.84 -13.78
N LEU A 174 -4.69 -26.99 -13.68
CA LEU A 174 -4.07 -28.27 -13.30
C LEU A 174 -2.96 -28.70 -14.27
N LYS A 175 -3.17 -28.50 -15.58
CA LYS A 175 -2.12 -28.78 -16.58
C LYS A 175 -0.91 -27.87 -16.42
N LEU A 176 -1.12 -26.60 -16.06
CA LEU A 176 -0.02 -25.68 -15.80
C LEU A 176 0.71 -26.04 -14.50
N ILE A 177 0.01 -26.50 -13.47
CA ILE A 177 0.61 -27.04 -12.25
C ILE A 177 1.47 -28.26 -12.58
N ASP A 178 0.97 -29.19 -13.38
CA ASP A 178 1.77 -30.37 -13.78
C ASP A 178 2.99 -29.97 -14.61
N ALA A 179 2.86 -28.99 -15.51
CA ALA A 179 3.99 -28.43 -16.23
C ALA A 179 4.99 -27.70 -15.33
N ALA A 180 4.52 -27.03 -14.27
CA ALA A 180 5.37 -26.42 -13.25
C ALA A 180 6.13 -27.50 -12.47
N ARG A 181 5.50 -28.65 -12.16
CA ARG A 181 6.17 -29.79 -11.52
C ARG A 181 7.25 -30.43 -12.38
N MET A 182 7.10 -30.33 -13.70
CA MET A 182 8.10 -30.81 -14.67
C MET A 182 9.25 -29.82 -14.89
N LEU A 183 9.23 -28.64 -14.25
CA LEU A 183 10.37 -27.72 -14.26
C LEU A 183 11.55 -28.41 -13.59
N LYS A 184 12.57 -28.74 -14.38
CA LYS A 184 13.87 -29.12 -13.85
C LYS A 184 14.47 -27.87 -13.23
N SER A 185 14.91 -27.96 -11.96
CA SER A 185 15.73 -26.92 -11.32
C SER A 185 16.95 -26.67 -12.18
N TYR A 186 16.89 -25.68 -13.06
CA TYR A 186 18.00 -25.31 -13.91
C TYR A 186 18.88 -24.37 -13.09
N PRO A 187 20.13 -24.71 -12.77
CA PRO A 187 20.98 -23.82 -12.01
C PRO A 187 21.18 -22.54 -12.83
N SER A 188 20.56 -21.45 -12.37
CA SER A 188 20.76 -20.04 -12.73
C SER A 188 21.85 -19.78 -13.80
N SER A 189 21.57 -20.08 -15.08
CA SER A 189 22.45 -19.72 -16.19
C SER A 189 21.89 -18.58 -17.05
N ARG A 190 20.72 -18.02 -16.71
CA ARG A 190 20.09 -16.90 -17.43
C ARG A 190 20.75 -15.53 -17.18
N LYS A 191 22.01 -15.50 -16.69
CA LYS A 191 22.85 -14.29 -16.60
C LYS A 191 24.00 -14.24 -17.62
N SER A 192 24.04 -15.11 -18.63
CA SER A 192 24.97 -14.92 -19.75
C SER A 192 24.34 -14.04 -20.82
N SER A 193 24.39 -12.72 -20.62
CA SER A 193 24.19 -11.77 -21.72
C SER A 193 25.29 -11.97 -22.77
N PRO A 194 24.99 -12.02 -24.09
CA PRO A 194 25.99 -12.21 -25.15
C PRO A 194 26.96 -11.03 -25.33
N SER A 195 26.77 -9.92 -24.61
CA SER A 195 27.54 -8.69 -24.77
C SER A 195 28.48 -8.45 -23.59
N ARG A 196 29.45 -9.34 -23.38
CA ARG A 196 30.67 -8.99 -22.61
C ARG A 196 31.84 -8.95 -23.59
N THR A 197 32.28 -7.73 -23.91
CA THR A 197 33.61 -7.49 -24.44
C THR A 197 34.65 -8.11 -23.50
N PRO A 198 35.70 -8.77 -24.02
CA PRO A 198 36.70 -9.42 -23.19
C PRO A 198 37.56 -8.36 -22.49
N ILE A 199 37.31 -8.12 -21.21
CA ILE A 199 38.24 -7.35 -20.37
C ILE A 199 39.46 -8.23 -20.13
N LYS A 200 40.59 -7.82 -20.74
CA LYS A 200 41.93 -8.34 -20.48
C LYS A 200 42.17 -8.32 -18.96
N LYS A 201 42.49 -9.49 -18.39
CA LYS A 201 43.02 -9.60 -17.02
C LYS A 201 44.37 -8.89 -16.97
N ASN A 202 44.42 -7.67 -16.42
CA ASN A 202 45.67 -7.13 -15.89
C ASN A 202 45.77 -7.54 -14.43
N LEU A 203 46.88 -8.24 -14.18
CA LEU A 203 47.34 -8.73 -12.91
C LEU A 203 48.06 -7.55 -12.24
N ASP A 204 47.42 -6.89 -11.27
CA ASP A 204 48.11 -5.98 -10.36
C ASP A 204 47.56 -6.16 -8.95
N THR A 205 48.07 -7.21 -8.33
CA THR A 205 48.05 -7.41 -6.89
C THR A 205 48.93 -6.36 -6.22
N LYS A 206 48.46 -5.87 -5.07
CA LYS A 206 49.06 -4.91 -4.12
C LYS A 206 48.70 -3.45 -4.40
N ARG A 207 47.70 -2.94 -3.66
CA ARG A 207 47.87 -1.94 -2.56
C ARG A 207 46.72 -2.11 -1.56
N ASN A 208 46.98 -2.80 -0.46
CA ASN A 208 46.31 -2.50 0.81
C ASN A 208 46.87 -1.17 1.31
N ILE A 209 46.04 -0.32 1.93
CA ILE A 209 46.29 0.39 3.20
C ILE A 209 45.24 1.50 3.39
N LEU A 210 44.54 1.38 4.54
CA LEU A 210 43.75 2.37 5.29
C LEU A 210 42.36 2.77 4.75
N GLU A 211 41.31 2.20 5.34
CA GLU A 211 40.23 3.01 5.94
C GLU A 211 39.55 2.27 7.11
N PRO A 212 38.99 3.01 8.10
CA PRO A 212 38.70 2.50 9.44
C PRO A 212 37.36 1.77 9.57
N ARG A 213 37.41 0.74 10.40
CA ARG A 213 36.31 -0.12 10.84
C ARG A 213 35.34 0.63 11.76
N MET A 214 34.07 0.77 11.36
CA MET A 214 32.96 1.04 12.28
C MET A 214 31.97 -0.13 12.20
N ARG A 215 31.90 -0.91 13.30
CA ARG A 215 30.92 -1.99 13.49
C ARG A 215 29.57 -1.38 13.91
N PRO A 216 28.44 -1.94 13.49
CA PRO A 216 27.23 -1.95 14.31
C PRO A 216 27.21 -3.22 15.17
N SER A 217 26.89 -3.07 16.46
CA SER A 217 26.69 -4.17 17.43
C SER A 217 25.47 -5.01 17.09
N GLU A 218 25.59 -6.30 17.40
CA GLU A 218 24.56 -7.32 17.29
C GLU A 218 23.52 -7.21 18.42
N GLU A 219 22.39 -7.89 18.18
CA GLU A 219 21.40 -8.39 19.15
C GLU A 219 20.39 -7.42 19.77
N GLN A 220 19.18 -7.42 19.20
CA GLN A 220 17.97 -7.59 20.01
C GLN A 220 16.91 -8.36 19.21
N ILE A 221 16.86 -9.67 19.47
CA ILE A 221 15.72 -10.54 19.22
C ILE A 221 14.56 -10.01 20.08
N LEU A 222 13.42 -9.69 19.48
CA LEU A 222 12.18 -9.47 20.23
C LEU A 222 11.00 -10.10 19.49
N SER A 223 10.60 -11.23 20.08
CA SER A 223 9.32 -11.91 19.98
C SER A 223 8.13 -10.94 19.91
N GLY A 224 7.11 -11.35 19.18
CA GLY A 224 5.87 -10.61 19.02
C GLY A 224 5.11 -10.41 20.33
N SER A 225 4.55 -9.21 20.49
CA SER A 225 3.18 -9.00 20.95
C SER A 225 2.79 -7.56 20.64
N ARG A 226 1.69 -7.37 19.90
CA ARG A 226 1.07 -6.04 19.68
C ARG A 226 0.35 -5.64 20.97
N PRO A 227 0.65 -4.48 21.59
CA PRO A 227 -0.25 -3.92 22.59
C PRO A 227 -1.38 -3.15 21.88
N ASN A 228 -2.58 -3.70 21.92
CA ASN A 228 -3.82 -2.99 21.61
C ASN A 228 -4.24 -2.14 22.81
N THR A 229 -3.61 -0.99 23.08
CA THR A 229 -4.19 0.08 23.92
C THR A 229 -3.43 1.37 23.66
N LEU A 230 -4.16 2.42 23.27
CA LEU A 230 -3.63 3.76 23.06
C LEU A 230 -3.74 4.50 24.40
N THR A 231 -2.68 4.44 25.21
CA THR A 231 -2.65 5.18 26.48
C THR A 231 -2.38 6.65 26.19
N VAL A 232 -3.45 7.45 26.19
CA VAL A 232 -3.35 8.91 26.17
C VAL A 232 -2.86 9.36 27.54
N MET A 233 -1.68 9.98 27.60
CA MET A 233 -1.23 10.67 28.80
C MET A 233 -2.13 11.90 28.99
N ALA A 234 -2.99 11.85 30.01
CA ALA A 234 -3.70 13.02 30.50
C ALA A 234 -2.67 13.99 31.07
N LEU A 235 -2.55 15.18 30.47
CA LEU A 235 -1.87 16.31 31.08
C LEU A 235 -2.86 16.99 32.01
N ASP A 236 -2.48 17.09 33.28
CA ASP A 236 -3.24 17.70 34.35
C ASP A 236 -3.70 19.12 34.00
N ASN A 237 -5.01 19.32 34.06
CA ASN A 237 -5.63 20.62 34.14
C ASN A 237 -5.29 21.21 35.51
N THR A 238 -4.37 22.17 35.55
CA THR A 238 -4.25 23.07 36.69
C THR A 238 -5.00 24.36 36.37
N GLU A 239 -6.01 24.59 37.21
CA GLU A 239 -6.85 25.76 37.32
C GLU A 239 -6.03 27.05 37.33
N THR A 240 -6.50 28.07 36.63
CA THR A 240 -6.35 29.45 37.10
C THR A 240 -7.67 30.19 36.88
N SER A 241 -8.37 30.34 37.99
CA SER A 241 -9.44 31.29 38.23
C SER A 241 -8.90 32.72 38.30
N VAL A 242 -9.77 33.65 37.89
CA VAL A 242 -9.74 35.13 37.94
C VAL A 242 -9.14 35.82 36.71
#